data_AF-A0A952KTF6-F1
#
_entry.id   AF-A0A952KTF6-F1
#
_cell.length_a   1.000
_cell.length_b   1.000
_cell.length_c   1.000
_cell.angle_alpha   90.00
_cell.angle_beta   90.00
_cell.angle_gamma   90.00
#
_symmetry.space_group_name_H-M   'P 1'
#
loop_
_entity.id
_entity.type
_entity.pdbx_description
1 polymer ?
#
loop_
_entity_poly.entity_id
_entity_poly.type
_entity_poly.pdbx_seq_one_letter_code
_entity_poly.pdbx_strand_id
1 'polypeptide(L)'
;MQTDNLISLKDDMIAFIAGHGMHRMNAYVHEDIPTVVFEEENADSWKDFVEHAKAAGVSFLTMSEVTLEKRDIEILIEQLRAREFPDSDDTPDIDDAQYLVNYVGKTGYLQLGFAYNGIMFIYETSTEWYDRFQQLMESVSDFDSIIVDDPDADE
;
A
#
# COMPACT_ATOMS: atom_id res chain seq x y z
N MET A 1 9.30 -8.13 15.21
CA MET A 1 9.67 -8.69 13.89
C MET A 1 8.46 -8.53 13.02
N GLN A 2 8.47 -7.50 12.18
CA GLN A 2 7.42 -7.28 11.19
C GLN A 2 7.50 -8.45 10.19
N THR A 3 6.36 -9.06 9.87
CA THR A 3 6.32 -10.22 8.98
C THR A 3 6.51 -9.77 7.54
N ASP A 4 7.30 -10.49 6.76
CA ASP A 4 7.49 -10.23 5.33
C ASP A 4 6.23 -10.52 4.49
N ASN A 5 5.20 -11.14 5.09
CA ASN A 5 3.94 -11.43 4.42
C ASN A 5 2.77 -11.22 5.38
N LEU A 6 1.85 -10.34 5.02
CA LEU A 6 0.67 -9.99 5.81
C LEU A 6 -0.51 -10.95 5.62
N ILE A 7 -0.35 -12.04 4.85
CA ILE A 7 -1.46 -12.97 4.57
C ILE A 7 -2.10 -13.55 5.85
N SER A 8 -1.30 -13.92 6.85
CA SER A 8 -1.83 -14.43 8.12
C SER A 8 -2.59 -13.36 8.89
N LEU A 9 -2.08 -12.12 8.90
CA LEU A 9 -2.76 -10.99 9.52
C LEU A 9 -4.10 -10.68 8.82
N LYS A 10 -4.13 -10.76 7.49
CA LYS A 10 -5.35 -10.63 6.70
C LYS A 10 -6.39 -11.69 7.09
N ASP A 11 -5.99 -12.95 7.18
CA ASP A 11 -6.90 -14.04 7.55
C ASP A 11 -7.43 -13.84 8.99
N ASP A 12 -6.59 -13.40 9.92
CA ASP A 12 -6.98 -13.06 11.28
C ASP A 12 -7.97 -11.88 11.32
N MET A 13 -7.73 -10.82 10.55
CA MET A 13 -8.65 -9.69 10.39
C MET A 13 -10.02 -10.13 9.87
N ILE A 14 -10.04 -10.97 8.82
CA ILE A 14 -11.27 -11.50 8.24
C ILE A 14 -12.04 -12.31 9.28
N ALA A 15 -11.37 -13.21 10.00
CA ALA A 15 -11.98 -14.03 11.03
C ALA A 15 -12.53 -13.19 12.19
N PHE A 16 -11.80 -12.16 12.63
CA PHE A 16 -12.19 -11.29 13.73
C PHE A 16 -13.40 -10.41 13.37
N ILE A 17 -13.39 -9.80 12.18
CA ILE A 17 -14.53 -9.01 11.65
C ILE A 17 -15.80 -9.87 11.60
N ALA A 18 -15.68 -11.09 11.04
CA ALA A 18 -16.79 -12.04 10.98
C ALA A 18 -17.26 -12.49 12.37
N GLY A 19 -16.33 -12.71 13.32
CA GLY A 19 -16.61 -13.04 14.71
C GLY A 19 -17.41 -11.96 15.45
N HIS A 20 -17.30 -10.70 15.02
CA HIS A 20 -18.12 -9.59 15.50
C HIS A 20 -19.45 -9.39 14.76
N GLY A 21 -19.76 -10.23 13.76
CA GLY A 21 -21.00 -10.17 12.99
C GLY A 21 -21.05 -9.04 11.97
N MET A 22 -19.90 -8.43 11.65
CA MET A 22 -19.79 -7.38 10.64
C MET A 22 -19.41 -7.96 9.28
N HIS A 23 -19.81 -7.28 8.21
CA HIS A 23 -19.44 -7.66 6.85
C HIS A 23 -18.15 -6.99 6.41
N ARG A 24 -17.41 -7.67 5.52
CA ARG A 24 -16.30 -7.08 4.77
C ARG A 24 -16.74 -6.80 3.35
N MET A 25 -16.39 -5.63 2.84
CA MET A 25 -16.46 -5.29 1.42
C MET A 25 -15.04 -5.13 0.87
N ASN A 26 -14.75 -5.77 -0.27
CA ASN A 26 -13.47 -5.59 -0.95
C ASN A 26 -13.48 -4.20 -1.61
N ALA A 27 -12.77 -3.24 -1.00
CA ALA A 27 -12.72 -1.86 -1.47
C ALA A 27 -11.51 -1.16 -0.86
N TYR A 28 -10.93 -0.25 -1.65
CA TYR A 28 -9.83 0.62 -1.25
C TYR A 28 -10.36 2.05 -1.03
N VAL A 29 -9.88 2.67 0.04
CA VAL A 29 -10.14 4.09 0.33
C VAL A 29 -8.97 4.89 -0.23
N HIS A 30 -9.25 5.67 -1.28
CA HIS A 30 -8.28 6.57 -1.87
C HIS A 30 -7.91 7.72 -0.92
N GLU A 31 -6.69 8.21 -1.07
CA GLU A 31 -6.13 9.35 -0.32
C GLU A 31 -6.92 10.66 -0.50
N ASP A 32 -7.62 10.83 -1.64
CA ASP A 32 -8.46 12.01 -1.93
C ASP A 32 -9.71 12.12 -1.04
N ILE A 33 -10.04 11.06 -0.29
CA ILE A 33 -11.20 11.04 0.60
C ILE A 33 -10.81 11.66 1.94
N PRO A 34 -11.64 12.51 2.55
CA PRO A 34 -11.42 12.98 3.92
C PRO A 34 -11.33 11.82 4.90
N THR A 35 -10.11 11.56 5.39
CA THR A 35 -9.79 10.41 6.23
C THR A 35 -9.22 10.81 7.58
N VAL A 36 -9.44 9.94 8.57
CA VAL A 36 -8.73 9.92 9.84
C VAL A 36 -7.99 8.60 9.93
N VAL A 37 -6.66 8.67 9.98
CA VAL A 37 -5.79 7.50 10.14
C VAL A 37 -5.77 7.11 11.62
N PHE A 38 -6.04 5.85 11.90
CA PHE A 38 -5.98 5.29 13.24
C PHE A 38 -4.52 5.04 13.63
N GLU A 39 -4.11 5.57 14.78
CA GLU A 39 -2.73 5.41 15.26
C GLU A 39 -2.52 4.00 15.83
N GLU A 40 -1.45 3.34 15.42
CA GLU A 40 -1.03 2.05 15.98
C GLU A 40 -0.29 2.28 17.30
N GLU A 41 -0.82 1.72 18.39
CA GLU A 41 -0.13 1.68 19.69
C GLU A 41 0.62 0.36 19.89
N ASN A 42 0.13 -0.72 19.27
CA ASN A 42 0.68 -2.06 19.34
C ASN A 42 0.21 -2.92 18.15
N ALA A 43 0.81 -4.10 18.00
CA ALA A 43 0.53 -5.01 16.88
C ALA A 43 -0.94 -5.50 16.78
N ASP A 44 -1.74 -5.33 17.82
CA ASP A 44 -3.15 -5.70 17.88
C ASP A 44 -4.10 -4.48 17.78
N SER A 45 -3.59 -3.25 17.57
CA SER A 45 -4.40 -2.03 17.46
C SER A 45 -5.47 -2.08 16.37
N TRP A 46 -5.29 -2.91 15.33
CA TRP A 46 -6.33 -3.16 14.32
C TRP A 46 -7.60 -3.79 14.91
N LYS A 47 -7.50 -4.56 16.01
CA LYS A 47 -8.69 -5.12 16.69
C LYS A 47 -9.48 -4.01 17.34
N ASP A 48 -8.81 -3.08 18.00
CA ASP A 48 -9.43 -1.89 18.59
C ASP A 48 -10.13 -1.07 17.50
N PHE A 49 -9.51 -0.90 16.33
CA PHE A 49 -10.14 -0.24 15.18
C PHE A 49 -11.46 -0.92 14.76
N VAL A 50 -11.49 -2.25 14.68
CA VAL A 50 -12.70 -3.03 14.36
C VAL A 50 -13.76 -2.90 15.47
N GLU A 51 -13.35 -2.87 16.73
CA GLU A 51 -14.27 -2.66 17.86
C GLU A 51 -14.87 -1.24 17.88
N HIS A 52 -14.11 -0.22 17.50
CA HIS A 52 -14.61 1.14 17.31
C HIS A 52 -15.65 1.19 16.18
N ALA A 53 -15.39 0.52 15.04
CA ALA A 53 -16.35 0.39 13.95
C ALA A 53 -17.67 -0.22 14.45
N LYS A 54 -17.58 -1.32 15.21
CA LYS A 54 -18.75 -1.97 15.82
C LYS A 54 -19.49 -1.04 16.78
N ALA A 55 -18.77 -0.34 17.64
CA ALA A 55 -19.35 0.61 18.61
C ALA A 55 -20.04 1.79 17.92
N ALA A 56 -19.52 2.21 16.76
CA ALA A 56 -20.11 3.21 15.89
C ALA A 56 -21.39 2.72 15.16
N GLY A 57 -21.69 1.42 15.23
CA GLY A 57 -22.88 0.81 14.66
C GLY A 57 -22.81 0.61 13.15
N VAL A 58 -21.62 0.59 12.55
CA VAL A 58 -21.47 0.33 11.11
C VAL A 58 -21.77 -1.14 10.78
N SER A 59 -22.38 -1.38 9.62
CA SER A 59 -22.75 -2.73 9.19
C SER A 59 -21.64 -3.46 8.45
N PHE A 60 -20.63 -2.73 7.96
CA PHE A 60 -19.52 -3.31 7.21
C PHE A 60 -18.24 -2.46 7.34
N LEU A 61 -17.11 -3.09 7.04
CA LEU A 61 -15.82 -2.45 6.82
C LEU A 61 -15.39 -2.65 5.37
N THR A 62 -14.69 -1.68 4.79
CA THR A 62 -13.89 -1.87 3.59
C THR A 62 -12.59 -2.59 3.97
N MET A 63 -12.11 -3.45 3.09
CA MET A 63 -10.77 -4.02 3.21
C MET A 63 -10.13 -4.08 1.83
N SER A 64 -8.88 -3.63 1.77
CA SER A 64 -8.03 -3.73 0.59
C SER A 64 -6.71 -4.39 0.98
N GLU A 65 -6.06 -4.97 -0.03
CA GLU A 65 -4.80 -5.67 0.10
C GLU A 65 -3.96 -5.43 -1.15
N VAL A 66 -2.64 -5.40 -1.01
CA VAL A 66 -1.72 -5.40 -2.16
C VAL A 66 -0.79 -6.59 -2.05
N THR A 67 -0.74 -7.39 -3.10
CA THR A 67 0.17 -8.53 -3.25
C THR A 67 1.13 -8.21 -4.38
N LEU A 68 2.42 -8.37 -4.15
CA LEU A 68 3.42 -8.03 -5.16
C LEU A 68 3.37 -9.04 -6.31
N GLU A 69 3.00 -8.60 -7.50
CA GLU A 69 3.01 -9.47 -8.67
C GLU A 69 4.37 -9.45 -9.36
N LYS A 70 4.72 -10.56 -10.01
CA LYS A 70 5.97 -10.63 -10.80
C LYS A 70 6.03 -9.53 -11.87
N ARG A 71 4.87 -9.22 -12.45
CA ARG A 71 4.74 -8.22 -13.51
C ARG A 71 5.05 -6.81 -13.01
N ASP A 72 4.68 -6.49 -11.78
CA ASP A 72 4.94 -5.16 -11.19
C ASP A 72 6.45 -4.90 -11.11
N ILE A 73 7.21 -5.92 -10.70
CA ILE A 73 8.68 -5.83 -10.63
C ILE A 73 9.29 -5.74 -12.04
N GLU A 74 8.78 -6.51 -13.00
CA GLU A 74 9.27 -6.46 -14.38
C GLU A 74 9.11 -5.06 -14.98
N ILE A 75 7.95 -4.43 -14.77
CA ILE A 75 7.67 -3.05 -15.19
C ILE A 75 8.60 -2.07 -14.47
N LEU A 76 8.75 -2.19 -13.15
CA LEU A 76 9.63 -1.33 -12.37
C LEU A 76 11.08 -1.38 -12.88
N ILE A 77 11.63 -2.57 -13.10
CA ILE A 77 13.00 -2.75 -13.60
C ILE A 77 13.13 -2.18 -15.02
N GLU A 78 12.13 -2.36 -15.88
CA GLU A 78 12.14 -1.81 -17.24
C GLU A 78 12.17 -0.27 -17.21
N GLN A 79 11.34 0.34 -16.37
CA GLN A 79 11.29 1.79 -16.22
C GLN A 79 12.58 2.36 -15.60
N LEU A 80 13.14 1.70 -14.58
CA LEU A 80 14.42 2.11 -14.00
C LEU A 80 15.55 2.06 -15.03
N ARG A 81 15.63 1.01 -15.84
CA ARG A 81 16.62 0.91 -16.93
C ARG A 81 16.45 1.98 -18.01
N ALA A 82 15.21 2.38 -18.29
CA ALA A 82 14.94 3.43 -19.27
C ALA A 82 15.44 4.82 -18.81
N ARG A 83 15.63 5.02 -17.50
CA ARG A 83 16.17 6.27 -16.93
C ARG A 83 17.69 6.38 -16.98
N GLU A 84 18.39 5.24 -16.99
CA GLU A 84 19.84 5.26 -16.82
C GLU A 84 20.53 5.87 -18.04
N PHE A 85 21.21 7.00 -17.83
CA PHE A 85 22.18 7.51 -18.76
C PHE A 85 23.46 6.67 -18.67
N PRO A 86 24.13 6.37 -19.79
CA PRO A 86 25.24 5.40 -19.85
C PRO A 86 26.50 5.75 -19.03
N ASP A 87 26.53 6.88 -18.30
CA ASP A 87 27.73 7.41 -17.64
C ASP A 87 27.65 7.46 -16.09
N SER A 88 26.62 6.88 -15.46
CA SER A 88 26.51 6.80 -13.98
C SER A 88 26.67 5.35 -13.49
N ASP A 89 27.81 5.05 -12.87
CA ASP A 89 28.18 3.74 -12.30
C ASP A 89 27.41 3.36 -11.01
N ASP A 90 26.52 4.22 -10.50
CA ASP A 90 25.72 3.98 -9.30
C ASP A 90 24.25 3.74 -9.68
N THR A 91 23.81 2.47 -9.63
CA THR A 91 22.44 2.05 -9.97
C THR A 91 21.68 1.45 -8.77
N PRO A 92 21.70 2.07 -7.56
CA PRO A 92 21.15 1.47 -6.34
C PRO A 92 19.67 1.09 -6.46
N ASP A 93 18.90 1.82 -7.25
CA ASP A 93 17.47 1.56 -7.47
C ASP A 93 17.21 0.24 -8.22
N ILE A 94 18.11 -0.16 -9.13
CA ILE A 94 18.00 -1.42 -9.87
C ILE A 94 18.28 -2.62 -8.96
N ASP A 95 19.27 -2.52 -8.08
CA ASP A 95 19.61 -3.57 -7.13
C ASP A 95 18.48 -3.76 -6.11
N ASP A 96 17.90 -2.67 -5.62
CA ASP A 96 16.73 -2.69 -4.74
C ASP A 96 15.51 -3.30 -5.45
N ALA A 97 15.25 -2.93 -6.70
CA ALA A 97 14.17 -3.54 -7.50
C ALA A 97 14.39 -5.05 -7.74
N GLN A 98 15.64 -5.49 -7.93
CA GLN A 98 15.95 -6.92 -8.03
C GLN A 98 15.74 -7.66 -6.70
N TYR A 99 16.02 -7.00 -5.57
CA TYR A 99 15.79 -7.58 -4.25
C TYR A 99 14.30 -7.86 -3.99
N LEU A 100 13.40 -7.02 -4.54
CA LEU A 100 11.95 -7.19 -4.43
C LEU A 100 11.43 -8.51 -5.02
N VAL A 101 12.18 -9.16 -5.93
CA VAL A 101 11.81 -10.47 -6.52
C VAL A 101 11.58 -11.53 -5.44
N ASN A 102 12.26 -11.42 -4.30
CA ASN A 102 12.12 -12.33 -3.15
C ASN A 102 10.75 -12.23 -2.44
N TYR A 103 9.95 -11.22 -2.77
CA TYR A 103 8.65 -10.95 -2.16
C TYR A 103 7.47 -11.16 -3.12
N VAL A 104 7.72 -11.62 -4.35
CA VAL A 104 6.65 -11.96 -5.31
C VAL A 104 5.66 -12.95 -4.69
N GLY A 105 4.37 -12.61 -4.80
CA GLY A 105 3.25 -13.39 -4.26
C GLY A 105 3.00 -13.17 -2.76
N LYS A 106 3.77 -12.32 -2.09
CA LYS A 106 3.51 -11.95 -0.69
C LYS A 106 2.62 -10.70 -0.62
N THR A 107 1.76 -10.65 0.38
CA THR A 107 0.93 -9.47 0.67
C THR A 107 1.74 -8.48 1.50
N GLY A 108 1.90 -7.27 0.96
CA GLY A 108 2.75 -6.22 1.52
C GLY A 108 1.99 -5.07 2.17
N TYR A 109 0.69 -4.95 1.87
CA TYR A 109 -0.14 -3.89 2.41
C TYR A 109 -1.55 -4.39 2.70
N LEU A 110 -2.13 -3.90 3.80
CA LEU A 110 -3.53 -4.07 4.16
C LEU A 110 -4.11 -2.74 4.60
N GLN A 111 -5.35 -2.47 4.16
CA GLN A 111 -6.14 -1.34 4.61
C GLN A 111 -7.49 -1.84 5.09
N LEU A 112 -7.93 -1.38 6.26
CA LEU A 112 -9.30 -1.46 6.73
C LEU A 112 -9.90 -0.05 6.76
N GLY A 113 -11.19 0.06 6.46
CA GLY A 113 -11.87 1.35 6.52
C GLY A 113 -13.32 1.23 6.95
N PHE A 114 -13.86 2.26 7.60
CA PHE A 114 -15.29 2.41 7.78
C PHE A 114 -15.69 3.88 7.74
N ALA A 115 -16.89 4.14 7.22
CA ALA A 115 -17.45 5.48 7.17
C ALA A 115 -18.21 5.78 8.47
N TYR A 116 -17.95 6.94 9.08
CA TYR A 116 -18.74 7.44 10.19
C TYR A 116 -18.95 8.95 10.06
N ASN A 117 -20.22 9.38 10.04
CA ASN A 117 -20.60 10.79 9.89
C ASN A 117 -19.94 11.53 8.71
N GLY A 118 -19.74 10.83 7.58
CA GLY A 118 -19.16 11.42 6.37
C GLY A 118 -17.63 11.48 6.35
N ILE A 119 -16.96 10.95 7.37
CA ILE A 119 -15.50 10.81 7.44
C ILE A 119 -15.14 9.34 7.31
N MET A 120 -14.10 9.03 6.55
CA MET A 120 -13.54 7.69 6.50
C MET A 120 -12.50 7.51 7.61
N PHE A 121 -12.70 6.54 8.47
CA PHE A 121 -11.67 6.10 9.40
C PHE A 121 -10.92 4.96 8.75
N ILE A 122 -9.59 5.00 8.77
CA ILE A 122 -8.76 3.97 8.16
C ILE A 122 -7.73 3.45 9.15
N TYR A 123 -7.48 2.15 9.07
CA TYR A 123 -6.31 1.49 9.63
C TYR A 123 -5.53 0.91 8.46
N GLU A 124 -4.22 1.13 8.44
CA GLU A 124 -3.35 0.58 7.42
C GLU A 124 -2.07 0.03 8.02
N THR A 125 -1.51 -0.97 7.36
CA THR A 125 -0.24 -1.56 7.76
C THR A 125 0.47 -2.10 6.52
N SER A 126 1.78 -1.91 6.49
CA SER A 126 2.65 -2.32 5.40
C SER A 126 3.85 -3.11 5.92
N THR A 127 4.49 -3.83 5.01
CA THR A 127 5.81 -4.40 5.22
C THR A 127 6.89 -3.43 4.77
N GLU A 128 8.09 -3.54 5.35
CA GLU A 128 9.21 -2.67 4.96
C GLU A 128 9.52 -2.75 3.45
N TRP A 129 9.45 -3.96 2.87
CA TRP A 129 9.68 -4.14 1.43
C TRP A 129 8.60 -3.47 0.58
N TYR A 130 7.36 -3.39 1.07
CA TYR A 130 6.28 -2.72 0.36
C TYR A 130 6.50 -1.20 0.36
N ASP A 131 6.91 -0.63 1.49
CA ASP A 131 7.26 0.79 1.57
C ASP A 131 8.41 1.14 0.61
N ARG A 132 9.42 0.26 0.50
CA ARG A 132 10.50 0.41 -0.48
C ARG A 132 10.00 0.32 -1.92
N PHE A 133 9.11 -0.63 -2.21
CA PHE A 133 8.50 -0.73 -3.53
C PHE A 133 7.71 0.54 -3.90
N GLN A 134 6.94 1.11 -2.97
CA GLN A 134 6.24 2.38 -3.18
C GLN A 134 7.22 3.54 -3.44
N GLN A 135 8.29 3.65 -2.64
CA GLN A 135 9.34 4.67 -2.86
C GLN A 135 9.96 4.56 -4.25
N LEU A 136 10.26 3.35 -4.73
CA LEU A 136 10.79 3.14 -6.07
C LEU A 136 9.77 3.52 -7.15
N MET A 137 8.49 3.16 -7.00
CA MET A 137 7.43 3.51 -7.94
C MET A 137 7.15 5.01 -8.00
N GLU A 138 7.13 5.70 -6.86
CA GLU A 138 7.06 7.16 -6.77
C GLU A 138 8.26 7.78 -7.46
N SER A 139 9.46 7.28 -7.14
CA SER A 139 10.69 7.74 -7.75
C SER A 139 10.57 7.67 -9.26
N VAL A 140 10.00 6.59 -9.82
CA VAL A 140 9.77 6.28 -11.25
C VAL A 140 8.70 7.16 -11.91
N SER A 141 7.64 7.49 -11.17
CA SER A 141 6.55 8.33 -11.66
C SER A 141 6.96 9.81 -11.80
N ASP A 142 7.82 10.30 -10.90
CA ASP A 142 8.24 11.71 -10.91
C ASP A 142 9.05 12.12 -12.16
N PHE A 143 9.89 11.25 -12.72
CA PHE A 143 10.64 11.57 -13.95
C PHE A 143 9.76 11.55 -15.19
N ASP A 144 8.75 10.69 -15.23
CA ASP A 144 7.76 10.73 -16.31
C ASP A 144 7.03 12.08 -16.30
N SER A 145 6.77 12.65 -15.12
CA SER A 145 6.25 14.02 -15.01
C SER A 145 7.27 15.08 -15.45
N ILE A 146 8.56 14.92 -15.14
CA ILE A 146 9.60 15.89 -15.49
C ILE A 146 9.88 15.92 -17.00
N ILE A 147 9.78 14.79 -17.70
CA ILE A 147 10.01 14.73 -19.16
C ILE A 147 8.84 15.33 -19.94
N VAL A 148 7.63 15.33 -19.40
CA VAL A 148 6.45 15.90 -20.07
C VAL A 148 6.47 17.44 -20.05
N ASP A 149 7.19 18.06 -19.11
CA ASP A 149 7.43 19.51 -19.07
C ASP A 149 8.68 19.91 -19.90
N ASP A 150 8.83 19.40 -21.13
CA ASP A 150 9.71 20.07 -22.11
C ASP A 150 9.02 21.37 -22.55
N PRO A 151 9.55 22.55 -22.19
CA PRO A 151 8.97 23.79 -22.64
C PRO A 151 9.27 23.91 -24.14
N ASP A 152 8.27 23.64 -24.97
CA ASP A 152 8.14 24.39 -26.22
C ASP A 152 7.99 25.86 -25.82
N ALA A 153 9.16 26.46 -25.66
CA ALA A 153 9.43 27.85 -25.48
C ALA A 153 8.89 28.60 -26.70
N ASP A 154 8.02 29.57 -26.42
CA ASP A 154 7.79 30.79 -27.19
C ASP A 154 7.90 30.69 -28.72
N GLU A 155 6.75 30.58 -29.40
CA GLU A 155 6.44 31.43 -30.56
C GLU A 155 4.95 31.80 -30.65
#